data_AF-A0A963RQC7-F1
#
_entry.id   AF-A0A963RQC7-F1
#
_cell.length_a   1.000
_cell.length_b   1.000
_cell.length_c   1.000
_cell.angle_alpha   90.00
_cell.angle_beta   90.00
_cell.angle_gamma   90.00
#
_symmetry.space_group_name_H-M   'P 1'
#
loop_
_entity.id
_entity.type
_entity.pdbx_description
1 polymer ?
#
loop_
_entity_poly.entity_id
_entity_poly.type
_entity_poly.pdbx_seq_one_letter_code
_entity_poly.pdbx_strand_id
1 'polypeptide(L)'
;NSGKPTVILVKTVKGDGMGAAAQGRNNAHQKKDLNAEERIACARAYGIPLDDAAIVRAEFYRPPHDSEEMRYLQARRQHLGGYLPRREVQCPTLTTPPLSLFQSAVDGSGERPVSTTMAMVRMLAQLMKDETIGDYVVPIVPDEARTFGMDALFKVAGIYSPAGQNYTPVDADSLMSYREAIDGQILQEGICETGALASFLAAGSAYAVHGVPTIP
;
A
#
# COMPACT_ATOMS: atom_id res chain seq x y z
N ASN A 1 14.34 19.27 3.57
CA ASN A 1 14.31 17.79 3.64
C ASN A 1 13.81 17.21 2.32
N SER A 2 14.52 17.42 1.20
CA SER A 2 14.23 16.76 -0.08
C SER A 2 15.11 15.51 -0.22
N GLY A 3 14.59 14.46 -0.85
CA GLY A 3 15.36 13.25 -1.20
C GLY A 3 15.54 12.20 -0.11
N LYS A 4 14.89 12.33 1.05
CA LYS A 4 14.90 11.29 2.10
C LYS A 4 13.61 11.28 2.93
N PRO A 5 13.20 10.12 3.49
CA PRO A 5 12.10 10.05 4.45
C PRO A 5 12.34 10.97 5.66
N THR A 6 11.26 11.53 6.22
CA THR A 6 11.30 12.35 7.43
C THR A 6 10.51 11.65 8.53
N VAL A 7 11.10 11.51 9.72
CA VAL A 7 10.42 11.01 10.92
C VAL A 7 10.14 12.18 11.86
N ILE A 8 8.92 12.24 12.43
CA ILE A 8 8.54 13.21 13.46
C ILE A 8 8.32 12.45 14.77
N LEU A 9 9.13 12.74 15.79
CA LEU A 9 9.02 12.12 17.10
C LEU A 9 8.16 13.02 18.02
N VAL A 10 6.90 12.65 18.18
CA VAL A 10 5.94 13.43 19.00
C VAL A 10 5.86 12.83 20.40
N LYS A 11 6.29 13.59 21.41
CA LYS A 11 6.10 13.23 22.82
C LYS A 11 4.68 13.61 23.26
N THR A 12 3.86 12.61 23.57
CA THR A 12 2.52 12.79 24.15
C THR A 12 2.44 12.17 25.55
N VAL A 13 1.35 12.43 26.27
CA VAL A 13 1.07 11.80 27.57
C VAL A 13 0.08 10.65 27.36
N LYS A 14 0.41 9.45 27.84
CA LYS A 14 -0.52 8.31 27.80
C LYS A 14 -1.75 8.62 28.66
N GLY A 15 -2.94 8.53 28.07
CA GLY A 15 -4.20 8.84 28.75
C GLY A 15 -4.37 10.33 29.06
N ASP A 16 -3.83 11.22 28.21
CA ASP A 16 -3.99 12.66 28.38
C ASP A 16 -5.48 13.07 28.49
N GLY A 17 -5.79 13.89 29.48
CA GLY A 17 -7.15 14.34 29.81
C GLY A 17 -8.10 13.26 30.35
N MET A 18 -7.63 12.05 30.65
CA MET A 18 -8.42 11.02 31.36
C MET A 18 -8.39 11.17 32.89
N GLY A 19 -7.85 12.29 33.39
CA GLY A 19 -7.73 12.60 34.81
C GLY A 19 -6.68 11.75 35.55
N ALA A 20 -6.55 11.98 36.86
CA ALA A 20 -5.54 11.35 37.72
C ALA A 20 -5.61 9.81 37.76
N ALA A 21 -6.77 9.25 37.40
CA ALA A 21 -7.00 7.81 37.42
C ALA A 21 -6.25 7.04 36.32
N ALA A 22 -5.89 7.69 35.20
CA ALA A 22 -5.23 7.04 34.07
C ALA A 22 -4.07 7.85 33.45
N GLN A 23 -4.08 9.18 33.56
CA GLN A 23 -3.07 10.01 32.91
C GLN A 23 -1.67 9.74 33.44
N GLY A 24 -0.73 9.45 32.54
CA GLY A 24 0.67 9.19 32.87
C GLY A 24 0.92 7.89 33.62
N ARG A 25 -0.08 7.00 33.76
CA ARG A 25 0.06 5.73 34.47
C ARG A 25 0.21 4.55 33.51
N ASN A 26 1.02 3.56 33.89
CA ASN A 26 1.23 2.36 33.08
C ASN A 26 -0.07 1.56 32.87
N ASN A 27 -0.94 1.54 33.88
CA ASN A 27 -2.22 0.83 33.88
C ASN A 27 -3.33 1.51 33.06
N ALA A 28 -3.10 2.69 32.46
CA ALA A 28 -4.08 3.37 31.61
C ALA A 28 -4.65 2.47 30.49
N HIS A 29 -3.84 1.51 30.02
CA HIS A 29 -4.22 0.57 28.97
C HIS A 29 -5.16 -0.55 29.45
N GLN A 30 -5.20 -0.85 30.74
CA GLN A 30 -6.03 -1.91 31.32
C GLN A 30 -7.39 -1.39 31.82
N LYS A 31 -7.57 -0.06 31.84
CA LYS A 31 -8.80 0.55 32.28
C LYS A 31 -9.84 0.51 31.15
N LYS A 32 -10.71 -0.50 31.21
CA LYS A 32 -11.73 -0.78 30.18
C LYS A 32 -12.80 0.31 30.10
N ASP A 33 -13.19 0.89 31.24
CA ASP A 33 -14.29 1.84 31.33
C ASP A 33 -13.96 3.01 32.29
N LEU A 34 -14.48 4.20 31.99
CA LEU A 34 -14.54 5.31 32.93
C LEU A 34 -15.84 5.21 33.73
N ASN A 35 -15.75 5.35 35.06
CA ASN A 35 -16.95 5.44 35.90
C ASN A 35 -17.66 6.79 35.71
N ALA A 36 -18.85 6.97 36.30
CA ALA A 36 -19.66 8.17 36.13
C ALA A 36 -18.93 9.47 36.49
N GLU A 37 -18.24 9.51 37.63
CA GLU A 37 -17.49 10.67 38.10
C GLU A 37 -16.35 11.03 37.15
N GLU A 38 -15.65 10.01 36.65
CA GLU A 38 -14.54 10.17 35.71
C GLU A 38 -15.00 10.66 34.33
N ARG A 39 -16.17 10.21 33.86
CA ARG A 39 -16.78 10.72 32.62
C ARG A 39 -17.13 12.20 32.75
N ILE A 40 -17.73 12.59 33.87
CA ILE A 40 -18.06 13.99 34.16
C ILE A 40 -16.78 14.83 34.23
N ALA A 41 -15.79 14.40 35.01
CA ALA A 41 -14.52 15.12 35.14
C ALA A 41 -13.82 15.30 33.78
N CYS A 42 -13.78 14.25 32.95
CA CYS A 42 -13.21 14.29 31.61
C CYS A 42 -13.97 15.28 30.69
N ALA A 43 -15.30 15.16 30.63
CA ALA A 43 -16.13 16.04 29.81
C ALA A 43 -15.99 17.52 30.20
N ARG A 44 -15.91 17.82 31.51
CA ARG A 44 -15.71 19.18 32.02
C ARG A 44 -14.32 19.72 31.71
N ALA A 45 -13.27 18.89 31.80
CA ALA A 45 -11.91 19.28 31.42
C ALA A 45 -11.80 19.68 29.93
N TYR A 46 -12.59 19.03 29.06
CA TYR A 46 -12.66 19.36 27.63
C TYR A 46 -13.76 20.37 27.25
N GLY A 47 -14.51 20.89 28.23
CA GLY A 47 -15.57 21.87 27.99
C GLY A 47 -16.76 21.33 27.17
N ILE A 48 -17.07 20.04 27.26
CA ILE A 48 -18.18 19.43 26.51
C ILE A 48 -19.52 19.95 27.08
N PRO A 49 -20.38 20.59 26.25
CA PRO A 49 -21.62 21.23 26.70
C PRO A 49 -22.79 20.24 26.75
N LEU A 50 -22.63 19.17 27.52
CA LEU A 50 -23.68 18.22 27.87
C LEU A 50 -24.01 18.31 29.36
N ASP A 51 -25.24 17.95 29.73
CA ASP A 51 -25.60 17.78 31.14
C ASP A 51 -25.01 16.50 31.73
N ASP A 52 -24.96 16.39 33.05
CA ASP A 52 -24.33 15.26 33.74
C ASP A 52 -25.02 13.93 33.41
N ALA A 53 -26.33 13.93 33.20
CA ALA A 53 -27.08 12.71 32.89
C ALA A 53 -26.71 12.17 31.50
N ALA A 54 -26.60 13.05 30.50
CA ALA A 54 -26.13 12.75 29.16
C ALA A 54 -24.65 12.32 29.15
N ILE A 55 -23.80 12.97 29.94
CA ILE A 55 -22.39 12.59 30.08
C ILE A 55 -22.25 11.19 30.70
N VAL A 56 -23.00 10.88 31.76
CA VAL A 56 -22.98 9.55 32.39
C VAL A 56 -23.44 8.48 31.39
N ARG A 57 -24.43 8.77 30.54
CA ARG A 57 -24.87 7.90 29.44
C ARG A 57 -23.91 7.84 28.25
N ALA A 58 -22.83 8.64 28.24
CA ALA A 58 -21.89 8.79 27.14
C ALA A 58 -22.56 9.19 25.81
N GLU A 59 -23.49 10.14 25.86
CA GLU A 59 -24.11 10.68 24.65
C GLU A 59 -23.10 11.45 23.79
N PHE A 60 -23.28 11.37 22.47
CA PHE A 60 -22.46 12.12 21.53
C PHE A 60 -22.88 13.59 21.49
N TYR A 61 -21.91 14.49 21.69
CA TYR A 61 -22.11 15.90 21.38
C TYR A 61 -21.72 16.18 19.92
N ARG A 62 -22.64 16.80 19.18
CA ARG A 62 -22.37 17.39 17.87
C ARG A 62 -22.72 18.88 17.95
N PRO A 63 -21.76 19.79 17.71
CA PRO A 63 -22.07 21.23 17.68
C PRO A 63 -23.14 21.54 16.61
N PRO A 64 -23.94 22.61 16.79
CA PRO A 64 -24.89 23.07 15.79
C PRO A 64 -24.24 23.27 14.42
N HIS A 65 -24.95 22.97 13.35
CA HIS A 65 -24.39 23.01 11.99
C HIS A 65 -23.86 24.41 11.60
N ASP A 66 -24.48 25.45 12.13
CA ASP A 66 -24.18 26.86 11.88
C ASP A 66 -23.21 27.47 12.92
N SER A 67 -22.71 26.68 13.87
CA SER A 67 -21.71 27.10 14.85
C SER A 67 -20.38 27.50 14.19
N GLU A 68 -19.60 28.33 14.89
CA GLU A 68 -18.29 28.77 14.41
C GLU A 68 -17.32 27.58 14.23
N GLU A 69 -17.36 26.63 15.15
CA GLU A 69 -16.54 25.41 15.14
C GLU A 69 -16.84 24.55 13.91
N MET A 70 -18.12 24.34 13.59
CA MET A 70 -18.51 23.55 12.41
C MET A 70 -18.16 24.27 11.11
N ARG A 71 -18.38 25.60 11.03
CA ARG A 71 -17.95 26.39 9.86
C ARG A 71 -16.45 26.32 9.66
N TYR A 72 -15.66 26.48 10.73
CA TYR A 72 -14.20 26.39 10.67
C TYR A 72 -13.74 24.99 10.22
N LEU A 73 -14.27 23.94 10.84
CA LEU A 73 -13.92 22.55 10.51
C LEU A 73 -14.23 22.22 9.04
N GLN A 74 -15.42 22.60 8.55
CA GLN A 74 -15.82 22.39 7.16
C GLN A 74 -14.95 23.18 6.19
N ALA A 75 -14.69 24.46 6.47
CA ALA A 75 -13.83 25.31 5.63
C ALA A 75 -12.41 24.74 5.53
N ARG A 76 -11.81 24.25 6.63
CA ARG A 76 -10.50 23.59 6.61
C ARG A 76 -10.51 22.31 5.79
N ARG A 77 -11.59 21.53 5.87
CA ARG A 77 -11.72 20.31 5.07
C ARG A 77 -11.85 20.61 3.59
N GLN A 78 -12.68 21.57 3.21
CA GLN A 78 -12.81 22.02 1.83
C GLN A 78 -11.49 22.55 1.27
N HIS A 79 -10.77 23.38 2.03
CA HIS A 79 -9.45 23.90 1.63
C HIS A 79 -8.41 22.79 1.37
N LEU A 80 -8.51 21.67 2.10
CA LEU A 80 -7.62 20.52 1.98
C LEU A 80 -8.17 19.42 1.04
N GLY A 81 -9.09 19.77 0.12
CA GLY A 81 -9.60 18.82 -0.89
C GLY A 81 -10.73 17.90 -0.42
N GLY A 82 -11.34 18.18 0.73
CA GLY A 82 -12.50 17.45 1.25
C GLY A 82 -12.17 16.55 2.45
N TYR A 83 -13.00 15.53 2.66
CA TYR A 83 -12.94 14.63 3.81
C TYR A 83 -12.07 13.40 3.53
N LEU A 84 -11.26 13.01 4.52
CA LEU A 84 -10.43 11.81 4.53
C LEU A 84 -10.53 11.14 5.93
N PRO A 85 -10.39 9.79 6.02
CA PRO A 85 -10.16 8.86 4.92
C PRO A 85 -11.41 8.65 4.05
N ARG A 86 -11.20 8.43 2.75
CA ARG A 86 -12.25 8.10 1.77
C ARG A 86 -11.69 7.04 0.81
N ARG A 87 -12.49 6.06 0.44
CA ARG A 87 -12.18 5.09 -0.61
C ARG A 87 -13.23 5.18 -1.70
N GLU A 88 -12.78 5.51 -2.92
CA GLU A 88 -13.62 5.55 -4.11
C GLU A 88 -12.84 4.86 -5.23
N VAL A 89 -13.46 3.88 -5.89
CA VAL A 89 -12.80 3.11 -6.95
C VAL A 89 -13.20 3.68 -8.30
N GLN A 90 -12.32 4.52 -8.86
CA GLN A 90 -12.43 5.01 -10.23
C GLN A 90 -11.20 4.53 -11.00
N CYS A 91 -11.36 3.46 -11.77
CA CYS A 91 -10.26 2.80 -12.47
C CYS A 91 -10.72 2.35 -13.86
N PRO A 92 -9.95 2.60 -14.94
CA PRO A 92 -10.22 2.03 -16.25
C PRO A 92 -10.28 0.50 -16.21
N THR A 93 -11.22 -0.08 -16.95
CA THR A 93 -11.24 -1.53 -17.17
C THR A 93 -10.24 -1.89 -18.26
N LEU A 94 -9.35 -2.83 -17.97
CA LEU A 94 -8.43 -3.39 -18.96
C LEU A 94 -9.16 -4.39 -19.85
N THR A 95 -8.81 -4.41 -21.13
CA THR A 95 -9.29 -5.45 -22.05
C THR A 95 -8.49 -6.71 -21.78
N THR A 96 -9.16 -7.79 -21.42
CA THR A 96 -8.49 -9.08 -21.21
C THR A 96 -8.00 -9.62 -22.56
N PRO A 97 -6.72 -10.05 -22.67
CA PRO A 97 -6.24 -10.66 -23.90
C PRO A 97 -7.02 -11.93 -24.25
N PRO A 98 -7.15 -12.27 -25.54
CA PRO A 98 -7.81 -13.51 -25.95
C PRO A 98 -7.01 -14.72 -25.48
N LEU A 99 -7.70 -15.85 -25.22
CA LEU A 99 -7.06 -17.11 -24.81
C LEU A 99 -5.98 -17.58 -25.80
N SER A 100 -6.09 -17.19 -27.08
CA SER A 100 -5.09 -17.48 -28.11
C SER A 100 -3.70 -16.92 -27.80
N LEU A 101 -3.58 -15.88 -26.96
CA LEU A 101 -2.29 -15.41 -26.45
C LEU A 101 -1.51 -16.53 -25.73
N PHE A 102 -2.25 -17.43 -25.07
CA PHE A 102 -1.70 -18.55 -24.29
C PHE A 102 -1.82 -19.89 -25.02
N GLN A 103 -2.06 -19.91 -26.34
CA GLN A 103 -2.31 -21.16 -27.07
C GLN A 103 -1.18 -22.19 -26.87
N SER A 104 0.08 -21.74 -26.85
CA SER A 104 1.24 -22.63 -26.59
C SER A 104 1.22 -23.30 -25.21
N ALA A 105 0.56 -22.70 -24.22
CA ALA A 105 0.36 -23.31 -22.90
C ALA A 105 -0.83 -24.28 -22.92
N VAL A 106 -1.90 -23.93 -23.66
CA VAL A 106 -3.11 -24.75 -23.83
C VAL A 106 -2.82 -26.04 -24.61
N ASP A 107 -2.01 -25.97 -25.67
CA ASP A 107 -1.62 -27.11 -26.49
C ASP A 107 -0.74 -28.13 -25.74
N GLY A 108 -0.19 -27.73 -24.59
CA GLY A 108 0.73 -28.53 -23.80
C GLY A 108 2.17 -28.50 -24.33
N SER A 109 3.07 -29.17 -23.62
CA SER A 109 4.52 -29.14 -23.92
C SER A 109 5.00 -30.23 -24.89
N GLY A 110 4.08 -31.02 -25.45
CA GLY A 110 4.39 -32.17 -26.30
C GLY A 110 5.29 -33.17 -25.58
N GLU A 111 6.39 -33.56 -26.23
CA GLU A 111 7.37 -34.51 -25.68
C GLU A 111 8.36 -33.88 -24.70
N ARG A 112 8.42 -32.54 -24.61
CA ARG A 112 9.38 -31.87 -23.74
C ARG A 112 8.79 -31.73 -22.33
N PRO A 113 9.42 -32.30 -21.29
CA PRO A 113 8.98 -32.06 -19.92
C PRO A 113 9.22 -30.59 -19.55
N VAL A 114 8.22 -29.98 -18.90
CA VAL A 114 8.29 -28.62 -18.36
C VAL A 114 7.68 -28.59 -16.96
N SER A 115 8.19 -27.73 -16.08
CA SER A 115 7.54 -27.46 -14.80
C SER A 115 6.40 -26.46 -14.95
N THR A 116 5.48 -26.44 -14.00
CA THR A 116 4.43 -25.41 -13.93
C THR A 116 5.01 -24.01 -13.75
N THR A 117 6.14 -23.86 -13.05
CA THR A 117 6.88 -22.59 -12.94
C THR A 117 7.35 -22.10 -14.31
N MET A 118 7.94 -22.99 -15.13
CA MET A 118 8.38 -22.62 -16.48
C MET A 118 7.18 -22.21 -17.36
N ALA A 119 6.03 -22.87 -17.21
CA ALA A 119 4.81 -22.49 -17.91
C ALA A 119 4.29 -21.11 -17.46
N MET A 120 4.28 -20.85 -16.14
CA MET A 120 3.86 -19.57 -15.56
C MET A 120 4.75 -18.41 -16.04
N VAL A 121 6.07 -18.55 -16.01
CA VAL A 121 6.99 -17.50 -16.47
C VAL A 121 6.83 -17.23 -17.98
N ARG A 122 6.55 -18.26 -18.78
CA ARG A 122 6.24 -18.07 -20.21
C ARG A 122 4.95 -17.29 -20.43
N MET A 123 3.90 -17.58 -19.66
CA MET A 123 2.64 -16.82 -19.72
C MET A 123 2.84 -15.38 -19.24
N LEU A 124 3.62 -15.17 -18.18
CA LEU A 124 4.00 -13.84 -17.70
C LEU A 124 4.75 -13.05 -18.78
N ALA A 125 5.70 -13.69 -19.47
CA ALA A 125 6.43 -13.08 -20.58
C ALA A 125 5.51 -12.68 -21.75
N GLN A 126 4.46 -13.45 -22.01
CA GLN A 126 3.45 -13.13 -23.03
C GLN A 126 2.58 -11.95 -22.61
N LEU A 127 2.12 -11.92 -21.35
CA LEU A 127 1.37 -10.82 -20.76
C LEU A 127 2.15 -9.50 -20.82
N MET A 128 3.43 -9.52 -20.44
CA MET A 128 4.29 -8.32 -20.46
C MET A 128 4.55 -7.78 -21.88
N LYS A 129 4.43 -8.62 -22.91
CA LYS A 129 4.61 -8.22 -24.33
C LYS A 129 3.32 -7.75 -24.99
N ASP A 130 2.17 -7.97 -24.34
CA ASP A 130 0.89 -7.54 -24.86
C ASP A 130 0.79 -6.01 -24.86
N GLU A 131 0.49 -5.42 -26.02
CA GLU A 131 0.47 -3.96 -26.18
C GLU A 131 -0.64 -3.26 -25.38
N THR A 132 -1.66 -4.00 -24.92
CA THR A 132 -2.82 -3.44 -24.22
C THR A 132 -2.69 -3.51 -22.70
N ILE A 133 -2.05 -4.57 -22.19
CA ILE A 133 -1.94 -4.79 -20.74
C ILE A 133 -0.51 -4.88 -20.22
N GLY A 134 0.50 -4.99 -21.09
CA GLY A 134 1.89 -5.25 -20.72
C GLY A 134 2.42 -4.26 -19.70
N ASP A 135 2.15 -2.96 -19.89
CA ASP A 135 2.56 -1.87 -19.00
C ASP A 135 1.97 -1.96 -17.58
N TYR A 136 0.87 -2.71 -17.40
CA TYR A 136 0.19 -2.86 -16.12
C TYR A 136 0.65 -4.08 -15.34
N VAL A 137 1.42 -4.99 -15.95
CA VAL A 137 1.96 -6.16 -15.28
C VAL A 137 3.13 -5.74 -14.39
N VAL A 138 3.15 -6.18 -13.13
CA VAL A 138 4.19 -5.81 -12.17
C VAL A 138 4.85 -7.07 -11.61
N PRO A 139 5.86 -7.65 -12.28
CA PRO A 139 6.55 -8.82 -11.75
C PRO A 139 7.36 -8.45 -10.50
N ILE A 140 7.21 -9.24 -9.43
CA ILE A 140 7.89 -9.00 -8.14
C ILE A 140 8.65 -10.27 -7.74
N VAL A 141 9.91 -10.11 -7.33
CA VAL A 141 10.74 -11.24 -6.87
C VAL A 141 11.62 -10.87 -5.67
N PRO A 142 11.61 -11.68 -4.60
CA PRO A 142 12.56 -11.56 -3.50
C PRO A 142 13.83 -12.34 -3.84
N ASP A 143 14.75 -11.71 -4.57
CA ASP A 143 16.06 -12.26 -4.96
C ASP A 143 16.06 -13.40 -6.00
N GLU A 144 15.55 -14.57 -5.65
CA GLU A 144 15.78 -15.87 -6.31
C GLU A 144 15.13 -16.05 -7.71
N ALA A 145 15.19 -15.03 -8.57
CA ALA A 145 14.60 -15.00 -9.90
C ALA A 145 15.15 -16.06 -10.86
N ARG A 146 16.46 -16.35 -10.79
CA ARG A 146 17.09 -17.40 -11.61
C ARG A 146 16.54 -18.78 -11.27
N THR A 147 16.29 -19.04 -10.00
CA THR A 147 15.70 -20.30 -9.51
C THR A 147 14.31 -20.53 -10.09
N PHE A 148 13.56 -19.46 -10.34
CA PHE A 148 12.25 -19.52 -11.00
C PHE A 148 12.30 -19.38 -12.54
N GLY A 149 13.48 -19.17 -13.13
CA GLY A 149 13.66 -18.99 -14.58
C GLY A 149 13.18 -17.64 -15.11
N MET A 150 13.12 -16.61 -14.26
CA MET A 150 12.73 -15.24 -14.62
C MET A 150 13.88 -14.41 -15.20
N ASP A 151 15.11 -14.92 -15.19
CA ASP A 151 16.29 -14.26 -15.72
C ASP A 151 16.19 -13.92 -17.21
N ALA A 152 15.41 -14.70 -17.97
CA ALA A 152 15.07 -14.40 -19.36
C ALA A 152 14.35 -13.06 -19.54
N LEU A 153 13.63 -12.61 -18.51
CA LEU A 153 12.87 -11.36 -18.53
C LEU A 153 13.74 -10.14 -18.24
N PHE A 154 14.83 -10.31 -17.47
CA PHE A 154 15.66 -9.19 -16.99
C PHE A 154 16.23 -8.34 -18.12
N LYS A 155 16.67 -8.98 -19.20
CA LYS A 155 17.27 -8.25 -20.33
C LYS A 155 16.26 -7.37 -21.06
N VAL A 156 15.01 -7.84 -21.18
CA VAL A 156 13.95 -7.17 -21.96
C VAL A 156 13.20 -6.18 -21.07
N ALA A 157 12.64 -6.67 -19.97
CA ALA A 157 11.80 -5.89 -19.07
C ALA A 157 12.61 -4.95 -18.17
N GLY A 158 13.87 -5.28 -17.88
CA GLY A 158 14.69 -4.55 -16.92
C GLY A 158 14.24 -4.74 -15.46
N ILE A 159 15.18 -4.57 -14.55
CA ILE A 159 14.95 -4.47 -13.11
C ILE A 159 14.80 -2.99 -12.79
N TYR A 160 13.71 -2.63 -12.10
CA TYR A 160 13.49 -1.26 -11.67
C TYR A 160 14.59 -0.84 -10.70
N SER A 161 15.30 0.23 -11.04
CA SER A 161 16.27 0.88 -10.16
C SER A 161 16.15 2.39 -10.34
N PRO A 162 15.72 3.15 -9.32
CA PRO A 162 15.55 4.60 -9.45
C PRO A 162 16.87 5.33 -9.73
N ALA A 163 18.01 4.69 -9.45
CA ALA A 163 19.35 5.20 -9.74
C ALA A 163 19.87 4.76 -11.12
N GLY A 164 19.18 3.85 -11.81
CA GLY A 164 19.67 3.19 -13.03
C GLY A 164 20.86 2.26 -12.79
N GLN A 165 21.40 1.69 -13.87
CA GLN A 165 22.58 0.83 -13.85
C GLN A 165 23.87 1.68 -13.70
N ASN A 166 24.42 1.74 -12.49
CA ASN A 166 25.64 2.51 -12.19
C ASN A 166 26.93 1.68 -12.19
N TYR A 167 26.88 0.45 -12.69
CA TYR A 167 27.99 -0.50 -12.65
C TYR A 167 27.86 -1.54 -13.76
N THR A 168 28.97 -2.15 -14.16
CA THR A 168 28.94 -3.26 -15.13
C THR A 168 28.48 -4.54 -14.43
N PRO A 169 27.39 -5.19 -14.91
CA PRO A 169 26.95 -6.49 -14.39
C PRO A 169 28.07 -7.53 -14.44
N VAL A 170 28.15 -8.39 -13.43
CA VAL A 170 29.12 -9.51 -13.41
C VAL A 170 28.91 -10.48 -14.58
N ASP A 171 27.67 -10.57 -15.06
CA ASP A 171 27.25 -11.40 -16.18
C ASP A 171 27.06 -10.59 -17.47
N ALA A 172 27.72 -9.42 -17.60
CA ALA A 172 27.60 -8.56 -18.79
C ALA A 172 27.92 -9.28 -20.11
N ASP A 173 28.84 -10.25 -20.09
CA ASP A 173 29.21 -11.06 -21.25
C ASP A 173 28.29 -12.28 -21.47
N SER A 174 27.33 -12.50 -20.58
CA SER A 174 26.33 -13.58 -20.70
C SER A 174 25.19 -13.17 -21.64
N LEU A 175 24.62 -14.15 -22.35
CA LEU A 175 23.38 -13.96 -23.11
C LEU A 175 22.23 -13.44 -22.23
N MET A 176 22.24 -13.83 -20.96
CA MET A 176 21.20 -13.57 -19.94
C MET A 176 21.67 -12.54 -18.90
N SER A 177 22.47 -11.57 -19.32
CA SER A 177 22.88 -10.44 -18.49
C SER A 177 21.66 -9.69 -17.94
N TYR A 178 21.65 -9.36 -16.66
CA TYR A 178 20.60 -8.50 -16.13
C TYR A 178 20.84 -7.03 -16.51
N ARG A 179 19.76 -6.24 -16.48
CA ARG A 179 19.76 -4.81 -16.77
C ARG A 179 18.93 -4.09 -15.73
N GLU A 180 19.55 -3.24 -14.93
CA GLU A 180 18.85 -2.25 -14.11
C GLU A 180 18.51 -1.02 -14.94
N ALA A 181 17.31 -0.47 -14.76
CA ALA A 181 16.88 0.72 -15.46
C ALA A 181 15.85 1.52 -14.64
N ILE A 182 15.81 2.83 -14.87
CA ILE A 182 14.82 3.72 -14.23
C ILE A 182 13.40 3.37 -14.69
N ASP A 183 13.28 2.86 -15.92
CA ASP A 183 12.07 2.35 -16.56
C ASP A 183 12.00 0.82 -16.51
N GLY A 184 12.78 0.16 -15.65
CA GLY A 184 12.67 -1.28 -15.46
C GLY A 184 11.31 -1.66 -14.89
N GLN A 185 10.75 -2.78 -15.35
CA GLN A 185 9.40 -3.22 -14.97
C GLN A 185 9.39 -4.21 -13.80
N ILE A 186 10.49 -4.93 -13.57
CA ILE A 186 10.57 -5.97 -12.54
C ILE A 186 10.99 -5.34 -11.22
N LEU A 187 10.23 -5.58 -10.15
CA LEU A 187 10.61 -5.23 -8.79
C LEU A 187 11.42 -6.37 -8.18
N GLN A 188 12.71 -6.11 -7.97
CA GLN A 188 13.59 -6.99 -7.22
C GLN A 188 13.73 -6.41 -5.81
N GLU A 189 13.33 -7.17 -4.80
CA GLU A 189 13.23 -6.70 -3.40
C GLU A 189 14.35 -7.26 -2.51
N GLY A 190 15.30 -7.99 -3.10
CA GLY A 190 16.35 -8.71 -2.38
C GLY A 190 15.79 -9.83 -1.51
N ILE A 191 16.57 -10.24 -0.51
CA ILE A 191 16.16 -11.23 0.49
C ILE A 191 15.21 -10.56 1.49
N CYS A 192 14.02 -10.20 1.02
CA CYS A 192 13.01 -9.45 1.76
C CYS A 192 11.59 -9.81 1.28
N GLU A 193 11.06 -10.95 1.71
CA GLU A 193 9.72 -11.39 1.34
C GLU A 193 8.64 -10.44 1.88
N THR A 194 8.86 -9.81 3.03
CA THR A 194 7.96 -8.79 3.58
C THR A 194 7.95 -7.52 2.73
N GLY A 195 9.08 -7.14 2.16
CA GLY A 195 9.19 -6.05 1.17
C GLY A 195 8.45 -6.40 -0.12
N ALA A 196 8.69 -7.60 -0.66
CA ALA A 196 7.96 -8.11 -1.82
C ALA A 196 6.45 -8.16 -1.61
N LEU A 197 5.98 -8.59 -0.44
CA LEU A 197 4.55 -8.55 -0.09
C LEU A 197 4.00 -7.13 0.03
N ALA A 198 4.80 -6.18 0.54
CA ALA A 198 4.39 -4.78 0.61
C ALA A 198 4.24 -4.18 -0.80
N SER A 199 5.19 -4.45 -1.70
CA SER A 199 5.13 -4.06 -3.11
C SER A 199 3.95 -4.72 -3.83
N PHE A 200 3.71 -6.01 -3.59
CA PHE A 200 2.57 -6.75 -4.12
C PHE A 200 1.24 -6.15 -3.65
N LEU A 201 1.12 -5.77 -2.37
CA LEU A 201 -0.08 -5.12 -1.84
C LEU A 201 -0.28 -3.72 -2.42
N ALA A 202 0.80 -2.94 -2.56
CA ALA A 202 0.75 -1.60 -3.14
C ALA A 202 0.27 -1.65 -4.60
N ALA A 203 0.87 -2.51 -5.42
CA ALA A 203 0.41 -2.75 -6.79
C ALA A 203 -1.02 -3.33 -6.80
N GLY A 204 -1.29 -4.39 -6.04
CA GLY A 204 -2.61 -5.05 -6.02
C GLY A 204 -3.77 -4.15 -5.57
N SER A 205 -3.48 -3.02 -4.92
CA SER A 205 -4.47 -2.03 -4.50
C SER A 205 -4.42 -0.71 -5.29
N ALA A 206 -3.50 -0.54 -6.24
CA ALA A 206 -3.33 0.69 -7.01
C ALA A 206 -4.60 1.09 -7.79
N TYR A 207 -5.39 0.11 -8.23
CA TYR A 207 -6.67 0.36 -8.91
C TYR A 207 -7.65 1.15 -8.03
N ALA A 208 -7.60 0.97 -6.72
CA ALA A 208 -8.48 1.64 -5.77
C ALA A 208 -7.85 2.87 -5.12
N VAL A 209 -6.52 2.89 -4.96
CA VAL A 209 -5.80 3.98 -4.29
C VAL A 209 -5.44 5.09 -5.28
N HIS A 210 -5.04 4.73 -6.49
CA HIS A 210 -4.52 5.62 -7.52
C HIS A 210 -5.36 5.65 -8.81
N GLY A 211 -6.34 4.75 -8.94
CA GLY A 211 -7.11 4.61 -10.19
C GLY A 211 -6.30 4.01 -11.34
N VAL A 212 -5.18 3.36 -11.03
CA VAL A 212 -4.29 2.72 -12.02
C VAL A 212 -4.45 1.22 -11.93
N PRO A 213 -4.94 0.54 -12.96
CA PRO A 213 -5.11 -0.91 -12.93
C PRO A 213 -3.73 -1.56 -13.03
N THR A 214 -3.28 -2.30 -12.03
CA THR A 214 -2.02 -3.05 -12.09
C THR A 214 -2.26 -4.51 -11.78
N ILE A 215 -1.43 -5.38 -12.34
CA ILE A 215 -1.51 -6.84 -12.30
C ILE A 215 -0.17 -7.34 -11.72
N PRO A 216 -0.01 -7.34 -10.39
CA PRO A 216 1.19 -7.87 -9.75
C PRO A 216 1.23 -9.41 -9.72
#